data_AF-A0A845S294-F1
#
_entry.id   AF-A0A845S294-F1
#
_cell.length_a   1.000
_cell.length_b   1.000
_cell.length_c   1.000
_cell.angle_alpha   90.00
_cell.angle_beta   90.00
_cell.angle_gamma   90.00
#
_symmetry.space_group_name_H-M   'P 1'
#
loop_
_entity.id
_entity.type
_entity.pdbx_description
1 polymer ?
#
loop_
_entity_poly.entity_id
_entity_poly.type
_entity_poly.pdbx_seq_one_letter_code
_entity_poly.pdbx_strand_id
1 'polypeptide(L)' 'LRIEMAQNVLRDKEVLAEATVELVTTDNTGKPKIIPEDLNVKLSSCI' A
#
# COMPACT_ATOMS: atom_id res chain seq x y z
N LEU A 1 4.67 -10.58 -0.58
CA LEU A 1 4.42 -10.20 -2.01
C LEU A 1 3.38 -9.08 -2.14
N ARG A 2 2.55 -8.87 -1.12
CA ARG A 2 1.57 -7.79 -1.06
C ARG A 2 1.85 -6.93 0.16
N ILE A 3 1.54 -5.65 0.06
CA ILE A 3 1.57 -4.71 1.17
C ILE A 3 0.14 -4.24 1.41
N GLU A 4 -0.33 -4.36 2.65
CA GLU A 4 -1.64 -3.87 3.06
C GLU A 4 -1.49 -2.47 3.66
N MET A 5 -2.38 -1.56 3.28
CA MET A 5 -2.40 -0.18 3.78
C MET A 5 -3.82 0.21 4.15
N ALA A 6 -4.00 0.68 5.39
CA ALA A 6 -5.25 1.28 5.83
C ALA A 6 -5.33 2.74 5.34
N GLN A 7 -6.48 3.13 4.80
CA GLN A 7 -6.75 4.49 4.35
C GLN A 7 -8.05 5.01 4.95
N ASN A 8 -7.98 6.20 5.54
CA ASN A 8 -9.13 6.87 6.13
C ASN A 8 -9.37 8.18 5.41
N VAL A 9 -10.63 8.45 5.07
CA VAL A 9 -11.08 9.75 4.56
C VAL A 9 -11.64 10.52 5.75
N LEU A 10 -11.07 11.69 6.04
CA LEU A 10 -11.49 12.51 7.19
C LEU A 10 -12.15 13.81 6.76
N ARG A 11 -13.10 14.28 7.56
CA ARG A 11 -13.61 15.66 7.56
C ARG A 11 -13.70 16.11 9.01
N ASP A 12 -13.13 17.27 9.32
CA ASP A 12 -13.13 17.84 10.67
C ASP A 12 -12.60 16.87 11.75
N LYS A 13 -11.61 16.05 11.37
CA LYS A 13 -11.00 14.96 12.18
C LYS A 13 -11.92 13.78 12.48
N GLU A 14 -13.14 13.76 11.95
CA GLU A 14 -14.01 12.58 11.96
C GLU A 14 -13.75 11.71 10.73
N VAL A 15 -13.80 10.39 10.93
CA VAL A 15 -13.64 9.41 9.86
C VAL A 15 -14.97 9.27 9.12
N LEU A 16 -14.96 9.56 7.82
CA LEU A 16 -16.12 9.43 6.94
C LEU A 16 -16.15 8.10 6.20
N ALA A 17 -14.98 7.53 5.91
CA ALA A 17 -14.82 6.25 5.24
C ALA A 17 -13.45 5.63 5.59
N GLU A 18 -13.41 4.31 5.60
CA GLU A 18 -12.21 3.50 5.79
C GLU A 18 -12.09 2.50 4.64
N ALA A 19 -10.87 2.22 4.23
CA ALA A 19 -10.57 1.21 3.22
C ALA A 19 -9.23 0.54 3.52
N THR A 20 -9.16 -0.75 3.20
CA THR A 20 -7.89 -1.47 3.14
C THR A 20 -7.49 -1.63 1.68
N VAL A 21 -6.27 -1.22 1.35
CA VAL A 21 -5.72 -1.28 0.00
C VAL A 21 -4.60 -2.31 -0.04
N GLU A 22 -4.64 -3.21 -1.01
CA GLU A 22 -3.54 -4.13 -1.31
C GLU A 22 -2.68 -3.59 -2.45
N LEU A 23 -1.39 -3.39 -2.17
CA LEU A 23 -0.38 -2.95 -3.12
C LEU A 23 0.44 -4.15 -3.61
N VAL A 24 0.65 -4.23 -4.93
CA VAL A 24 1.47 -5.26 -5.57
C VAL A 24 2.46 -4.64 -6.55
N THR A 25 3.69 -5.16 -6.58
CA THR A 25 4.64 -4.82 -7.65
C THR A 25 4.42 -5.74 -8.84
N THR A 26 4.43 -5.17 -10.05
CA THR A 26 4.31 -5.92 -11.30
C THR A 26 5.54 -5.72 -12.18
N ASP A 27 5.78 -6.67 -13.08
CA ASP A 27 6.69 -6.46 -14.20
C ASP A 27 6.03 -5.63 -15.32
N ASN A 28 6.79 -5.36 -16.39
CA ASN A 28 6.31 -4.62 -17.55
C ASN A 28 5.21 -5.36 -18.37
N THR A 29 4.93 -6.62 -18.05
CA THR A 29 3.84 -7.41 -18.63
C THR A 29 2.60 -7.44 -17.75
N GLY A 30 2.63 -6.75 -16.59
CA GLY A 30 1.55 -6.72 -15.61
C GLY A 30 1.51 -7.94 -14.69
N LYS A 31 2.51 -8.83 -14.74
CA LYS A 31 2.55 -10.00 -13.86
C LYS A 31 3.09 -9.62 -12.49
N PRO A 32 2.52 -10.15 -11.39
CA PRO A 32 3.04 -9.92 -10.05
C PRO A 32 4.50 -10.37 -9.91
N LYS A 33 5.30 -9.52 -9.27
CA LYS A 33 6.71 -9.74 -8.96
C LYS A 33 6.96 -9.49 -7.48
N ILE A 34 8.01 -10.09 -6.94
CA ILE A 34 8.53 -9.82 -5.58
C ILE A 34 8.86 -8.33 -5.43
N ILE A 35 8.40 -7.76 -4.32
CA ILE A 35 8.69 -6.38 -3.94
C ILE A 35 10.21 -6.27 -3.72
N PRO A 36 10.91 -5.36 -4.42
CA PRO A 36 12.33 -5.13 -4.18
C PRO A 36 12.60 -4.80 -2.71
N GLU A 37 13.66 -5.34 -2.14
CA GLU A 37 13.96 -5.22 -0.70
C GLU A 37 14.16 -3.77 -0.27
N ASP A 38 14.85 -2.96 -1.08
CA ASP A 38 15.07 -1.54 -0.83
C ASP A 38 13.75 -0.74 -0.81
N LEU A 39 12.80 -1.12 -1.67
CA LEU A 39 11.46 -0.56 -1.71
C LEU A 39 10.64 -1.02 -0.51
N ASN A 40 10.73 -2.29 -0.13
CA ASN A 40 10.03 -2.85 1.03
C ASN A 40 10.44 -2.10 2.31
N VAL A 41 11.74 -1.88 2.52
CA VAL A 41 12.25 -1.13 3.68
C VAL A 41 11.70 0.30 3.73
N LYS A 42 11.68 0.99 2.58
CA LYS A 42 11.13 2.36 2.50
C LYS A 42 9.64 2.37 2.80
N LEU A 43 8.88 1.46 2.18
CA LEU A 43 7.44 1.38 2.38
C LEU A 43 7.11 1.07 3.83
N SER A 44 7.73 0.06 4.45
CA SER A 44 7.51 -0.27 5.87
C SER A 44 7.79 0.86 6.86
N SER A 45 8.54 1.90 6.47
CA SER A 45 8.74 3.10 7.31
C SER A 45 7.65 4.16 7.17
N CYS A 46 6.79 4.05 6.16
CA CYS A 46 5.77 5.05 5.80
C CYS A 46 4.33 4.60 6.07
N ILE A 47 4.11 3.32 6.37
CA ILE A 47 2.79 2.69 6.59
C ILE A 47 2.68 2.15 8.01
#